data_AF-A0A7S4RCF6-F1
#
_entry.id   AF-A0A7S4RCF6-F1
#
_cell.length_a   1.000
_cell.length_b   1.000
_cell.length_c   1.000
_cell.angle_alpha   90.00
_cell.angle_beta   90.00
_cell.angle_gamma   90.00
#
_symmetry.space_group_name_H-M   'P 1'
#
loop_
_entity.id
_entity.type
_entity.pdbx_description
1 polymer ?
#
loop_
_entity_poly.entity_id
_entity_poly.type
_entity_poly.pdbx_seq_one_letter_code
_entity_poly.pdbx_strand_id
1 'polypeptide(L)'
;FSGGWPNYARRLVEEVSPWFCIFFVLYVTLVIFTLVRIIYALFIRDTMQAAEGDAEQLLRKRASEKRALTEKLTELFRAADTSGDGFLSHDEFKEILAYPNVQTWMAALGMVVQDHEDLFGILIEGEPSERGISWEEFLHGIMRMKGSVREQDVLCNMRDIRRILKHCQALRS
;
A
#
# COMPACT_ATOMS: atom_id res chain seq x y z
N PHE A 1 -37.09 -8.14 27.11
CA PHE A 1 -36.85 -7.35 28.33
C PHE A 1 -37.66 -6.05 28.31
N SER A 2 -38.98 -6.11 28.41
CA SER A 2 -39.79 -4.95 28.82
C SER A 2 -39.92 -5.06 30.34
N GLY A 3 -38.92 -4.58 31.07
CA GLY A 3 -38.74 -4.85 32.49
C GLY A 3 -39.84 -4.22 33.34
N GLY A 4 -40.98 -4.92 33.50
CA GLY A 4 -42.03 -4.72 34.51
C GLY A 4 -42.70 -3.34 34.62
N TRP A 5 -42.12 -2.29 34.05
CA TRP A 5 -42.50 -0.90 34.20
C TRP A 5 -43.94 -0.59 33.77
N PRO A 6 -44.55 -1.29 32.78
CA PRO A 6 -45.96 -1.06 32.46
C PRO A 6 -46.89 -1.42 33.62
N ASN A 7 -46.52 -2.39 34.47
CA ASN A 7 -47.34 -2.78 35.62
C ASN A 7 -47.31 -1.72 36.72
N TYR A 8 -46.16 -1.07 36.92
CA TYR A 8 -46.02 0.04 37.87
C TYR A 8 -46.67 1.32 37.33
N ALA A 9 -46.43 1.65 36.06
CA ALA A 9 -47.01 2.83 35.42
C ALA A 9 -48.54 2.74 35.34
N ARG A 10 -49.11 1.57 35.02
CA ARG A 10 -50.56 1.37 34.95
C ARG A 10 -51.25 1.67 36.28
N ARG A 11 -50.74 1.13 37.40
CA ARG A 11 -51.31 1.39 38.73
C ARG A 11 -51.29 2.86 39.11
N LEU A 12 -50.19 3.56 38.86
CA LEU A 12 -50.06 5.00 39.12
C LEU A 12 -51.00 5.86 38.25
N VAL A 13 -51.22 5.46 36.99
CA VAL A 13 -52.09 6.18 36.06
C VAL A 13 -53.58 5.95 36.37
N GLU A 14 -53.95 4.71 36.72
CA GLU A 14 -55.34 4.33 36.98
C GLU A 14 -55.80 4.68 38.41
N GLU A 15 -54.94 4.54 39.42
CA GLU A 15 -55.31 4.72 40.83
C GLU A 15 -55.00 6.13 41.38
N VAL A 16 -54.12 6.92 40.75
CA VAL A 16 -53.70 8.25 41.26
C VAL A 16 -54.11 9.38 40.33
N SER A 17 -53.58 9.44 39.11
CA SER A 17 -53.92 10.49 38.14
C SER A 17 -53.47 10.16 36.71
N PRO A 18 -54.31 10.41 35.69
CA PRO A 18 -53.94 10.24 34.29
C PRO A 18 -52.73 11.07 33.83
N TRP A 19 -52.41 12.18 34.51
CA TRP A 19 -51.26 13.05 34.19
C TRP A 19 -49.91 12.33 34.30
N PHE A 20 -49.80 11.29 35.12
CA PHE A 20 -48.60 10.46 35.20
C PHE A 20 -48.28 9.74 33.89
N CYS A 21 -49.26 9.55 32.99
CA CYS A 21 -49.04 8.96 31.67
C CYS A 21 -48.02 9.79 30.86
N ILE A 22 -48.16 11.12 30.86
CA ILE A 22 -47.25 12.02 30.13
C ILE A 22 -45.82 11.92 30.69
N PHE A 23 -45.69 11.86 32.02
CA PHE A 23 -44.40 11.67 32.68
C PHE A 23 -43.71 10.36 32.23
N PHE A 24 -44.42 9.24 32.26
CA PHE A 24 -43.87 7.94 31.86
C PHE A 24 -43.56 7.88 30.36
N VAL A 25 -44.39 8.47 29.50
CA VAL A 25 -44.11 8.53 28.05
C VAL A 25 -42.84 9.31 27.76
N LEU A 26 -42.67 10.49 28.38
CA LEU A 26 -41.45 11.29 28.23
C LEU A 26 -40.23 10.55 28.77
N TYR A 27 -40.34 9.98 29.97
CA TYR A 27 -39.26 9.20 30.59
C TYR A 27 -38.82 8.04 29.71
N VAL A 28 -39.76 7.19 29.27
CA VAL A 28 -39.46 6.01 28.45
C VAL A 28 -38.87 6.42 27.10
N THR A 29 -39.43 7.45 26.47
CA THR A 29 -38.93 7.94 25.17
C THR A 29 -37.50 8.47 25.31
N LEU A 30 -37.22 9.28 26.33
CA LEU A 30 -35.88 9.83 26.57
C LEU A 30 -34.88 8.73 26.90
N VAL A 31 -35.23 7.78 27.77
CA VAL A 31 -34.34 6.67 28.15
C VAL A 31 -34.05 5.77 26.95
N ILE A 32 -35.08 5.35 26.20
CA ILE A 32 -34.89 4.50 25.02
C ILE A 32 -34.07 5.23 23.96
N PHE A 33 -34.40 6.49 23.66
CA PHE A 33 -33.65 7.28 22.69
C PHE A 33 -32.18 7.41 23.09
N THR A 34 -31.90 7.69 24.36
CA THR A 34 -30.54 7.82 24.88
C THR A 34 -29.78 6.50 24.79
N LEU A 35 -30.39 5.38 25.20
CA LEU A 35 -29.79 4.06 25.12
C LEU A 35 -29.47 3.67 23.66
N VAL A 36 -30.40 3.87 22.74
CA VAL A 36 -30.17 3.59 21.31
C VAL A 36 -29.03 4.44 20.75
N ARG A 37 -28.97 5.73 21.10
CA ARG A 37 -27.88 6.62 20.68
C ARG A 37 -26.52 6.18 21.20
N ILE A 38 -26.44 5.76 22.46
CA ILE A 38 -25.20 5.24 23.06
C ILE A 38 -24.76 3.97 22.34
N ILE A 39 -25.67 3.02 22.14
CA ILE A 39 -25.37 1.76 21.45
C ILE A 39 -24.89 2.05 20.02
N TYR A 40 -25.58 2.92 19.29
CA TYR A 40 -25.19 3.30 17.93
C TYR A 40 -23.80 3.96 17.89
N ALA A 41 -23.50 4.84 18.84
CA ALA A 41 -22.19 5.48 18.95
C ALA A 41 -21.07 4.45 19.20
N LEU A 42 -21.31 3.44 20.04
CA LEU A 42 -20.36 2.33 20.25
C LEU A 42 -20.13 1.54 18.96
N PHE A 43 -21.20 1.16 18.25
CA PHE A 43 -21.06 0.45 16.97
C PHE A 43 -20.31 1.25 15.90
N ILE A 44 -20.57 2.55 15.78
CA ILE A 44 -19.81 3.42 14.87
C ILE A 44 -18.35 3.44 15.26
N ARG A 45 -18.05 3.62 16.55
CA ARG A 45 -16.67 3.67 17.04
C ARG A 45 -15.92 2.39 16.67
N ASP A 46 -16.51 1.23 16.95
CA ASP A 46 -15.89 -0.07 16.64
C ASP A 46 -15.69 -0.24 15.12
N THR A 47 -16.67 0.17 14.32
CA THR A 47 -16.59 0.13 12.85
C THR A 47 -15.48 1.03 12.31
N MET A 48 -15.38 2.26 12.83
CA MET A 48 -14.31 3.20 12.44
C MET A 48 -12.94 2.72 12.87
N GLN A 49 -12.81 2.15 14.08
CA GLN A 49 -11.54 1.62 14.58
C GLN A 49 -11.06 0.42 13.76
N ALA A 50 -11.97 -0.45 13.32
CA ALA A 50 -11.64 -1.53 12.39
C ALA A 50 -11.15 -0.99 11.04
N ALA A 51 -11.83 0.04 10.50
CA ALA A 51 -11.45 0.66 9.23
C ALA A 51 -10.08 1.39 9.30
N GLU A 52 -9.77 2.06 10.41
CA GLU A 52 -8.46 2.68 10.64
C GLU A 52 -7.35 1.64 10.79
N GLY A 53 -7.63 0.53 11.50
CA GLY A 53 -6.71 -0.58 11.67
C GLY A 53 -6.27 -1.20 10.34
N ASP A 54 -7.17 -1.33 9.39
CA ASP A 54 -6.87 -1.91 8.07
C ASP A 54 -5.86 -1.05 7.28
N ALA A 55 -6.06 0.26 7.26
CA ALA A 55 -5.15 1.17 6.55
C ALA A 55 -3.74 1.16 7.17
N GLU A 56 -3.65 1.20 8.49
CA GLU A 56 -2.36 1.14 9.18
C GLU A 56 -1.67 -0.22 8.99
N GLN A 57 -2.43 -1.32 9.06
CA GLN A 57 -1.89 -2.66 8.79
C GLN A 57 -1.38 -2.80 7.36
N LEU A 58 -2.08 -2.25 6.37
CA LEU A 58 -1.62 -2.24 4.98
C LEU A 58 -0.31 -1.45 4.82
N LEU A 59 -0.19 -0.27 5.45
CA LEU A 59 1.04 0.51 5.43
C LEU A 59 2.20 -0.24 6.10
N ARG A 60 1.97 -0.84 7.26
CA ARG A 60 2.97 -1.66 7.97
C ARG A 60 3.42 -2.86 7.16
N LYS A 61 2.48 -3.57 6.50
CA LYS A 61 2.78 -4.68 5.59
C LYS A 61 3.69 -4.23 4.45
N ARG A 62 3.32 -3.16 3.73
CA ARG A 62 4.14 -2.60 2.63
C ARG A 62 5.52 -2.17 3.10
N ALA A 63 5.63 -1.54 4.27
CA ALA A 63 6.92 -1.16 4.83
C ALA A 63 7.78 -2.39 5.17
N SER A 64 7.18 -3.45 5.73
CA SER A 64 7.89 -4.70 6.04
C SER A 64 8.36 -5.44 4.78
N GLU A 65 7.53 -5.51 3.74
CA GLU A 65 7.89 -6.09 2.44
C GLU A 65 9.03 -5.33 1.77
N LYS A 66 8.99 -3.99 1.82
CA LYS A 66 10.08 -3.15 1.31
C LYS A 66 11.39 -3.40 2.06
N ARG A 67 11.35 -3.49 3.40
CA ARG A 67 12.54 -3.79 4.22
C ARG A 67 13.12 -5.17 3.90
N ALA A 68 12.29 -6.20 3.87
CA ALA A 68 12.72 -7.57 3.55
C ALA A 68 13.30 -7.66 2.13
N LEU A 69 12.77 -6.89 1.17
CA LEU A 69 13.35 -6.78 -0.17
C LEU A 69 14.71 -6.09 -0.13
N THR A 70 14.82 -4.95 0.55
CA THR A 70 16.09 -4.20 0.66
C THR A 70 17.17 -5.06 1.31
N GLU A 71 16.86 -5.80 2.38
CA GLU A 71 17.80 -6.71 3.05
C GLU A 71 18.34 -7.78 2.08
N LYS A 72 17.47 -8.43 1.31
CA LYS A 72 17.90 -9.44 0.32
C LYS A 72 18.71 -8.83 -0.82
N LEU A 73 18.36 -7.62 -1.27
CA LEU A 73 19.15 -6.90 -2.27
C LEU A 73 20.54 -6.56 -1.73
N THR A 74 20.65 -6.17 -0.45
CA THR A 74 21.94 -5.89 0.19
C THR A 74 22.80 -7.15 0.26
N GLU A 75 22.21 -8.28 0.63
CA GLU A 75 22.92 -9.57 0.65
C GLU A 75 23.43 -9.96 -0.74
N LEU A 76 22.60 -9.78 -1.77
CA LEU A 76 23.01 -10.08 -3.15
C LEU A 76 24.10 -9.13 -3.64
N PHE A 77 24.00 -7.83 -3.35
CA PHE A 77 25.03 -6.85 -3.71
C PHE A 77 26.37 -7.20 -3.06
N ARG A 78 26.38 -7.55 -1.77
CA ARG A 78 27.59 -7.98 -1.06
C ARG A 78 28.17 -9.28 -1.60
N ALA A 79 27.33 -10.18 -2.10
CA ALA A 79 27.79 -11.41 -2.73
C ALA A 79 28.38 -11.16 -4.14
N ALA A 80 27.95 -10.08 -4.81
CA ALA A 80 28.42 -9.69 -6.13
C ALA A 80 29.70 -8.84 -6.10
N ASP A 81 29.83 -7.98 -5.10
CA ASP A 81 31.01 -7.12 -4.89
C ASP A 81 32.18 -7.96 -4.34
N THR A 82 32.86 -8.66 -5.25
CA THR A 82 34.03 -9.49 -4.93
C THR A 82 35.27 -8.65 -4.64
N SER A 83 35.34 -7.46 -5.24
CA SER A 83 36.42 -6.50 -5.05
C SER A 83 36.39 -5.83 -3.67
N GLY A 84 35.20 -5.70 -3.08
CA GLY A 84 34.94 -5.04 -1.80
C GLY A 84 35.06 -3.51 -1.87
N ASP A 85 34.95 -2.93 -3.07
CA ASP A 85 35.09 -1.49 -3.29
C ASP A 85 33.76 -0.71 -3.13
N GLY A 86 32.65 -1.43 -2.94
CA GLY A 86 31.30 -0.88 -2.80
C GLY A 86 30.61 -0.57 -4.13
N PHE A 87 31.18 -1.01 -5.25
CA PHE A 87 30.63 -0.89 -6.60
C PHE A 87 30.50 -2.27 -7.25
N LEU A 88 29.60 -2.40 -8.22
CA LEU A 88 29.51 -3.56 -9.10
C LEU A 88 30.05 -3.20 -10.46
N SER A 89 31.22 -3.76 -10.78
CA SER A 89 31.75 -3.70 -12.12
C SER A 89 30.88 -4.51 -13.10
N HIS A 90 31.03 -4.24 -14.39
CA HIS A 90 30.29 -4.95 -15.43
C HIS A 90 30.56 -6.47 -15.40
N ASP A 91 31.81 -6.86 -15.14
CA ASP A 91 32.22 -8.25 -15.09
C ASP A 91 31.66 -8.97 -13.86
N GLU A 92 31.70 -8.34 -12.68
CA GLU A 92 31.09 -8.87 -11.45
C GLU A 92 29.58 -9.02 -11.58
N PHE A 93 28.92 -8.03 -12.20
CA PHE A 93 27.49 -8.07 -12.46
C PHE A 93 27.12 -9.22 -13.41
N LYS A 94 27.90 -9.40 -14.48
CA LYS A 94 27.71 -10.49 -15.44
C LYS A 94 27.94 -11.86 -14.81
N GLU A 95 28.98 -11.99 -13.98
CA GLU A 95 29.28 -13.22 -13.28
C GLU A 95 28.17 -13.57 -12.29
N ILE A 96 27.66 -12.61 -11.52
CA ILE A 96 26.61 -12.93 -10.55
C ILE A 96 25.28 -13.30 -11.22
N LEU A 97 24.95 -12.64 -12.34
CA LEU A 97 23.77 -12.97 -13.14
C LEU A 97 23.85 -14.32 -13.83
N ALA A 98 25.05 -14.89 -14.01
CA ALA A 98 25.22 -16.23 -14.56
C ALA A 98 24.79 -17.33 -13.57
N TYR A 99 24.73 -17.04 -12.27
CA TYR A 99 24.34 -18.04 -11.28
C TYR A 99 22.82 -18.33 -11.32
N PRO A 100 22.40 -19.62 -11.42
CA PRO A 100 20.99 -19.99 -11.57
C PRO A 100 20.08 -19.54 -10.41
N ASN A 101 20.61 -19.51 -9.19
CA ASN A 101 19.91 -19.03 -7.99
C ASN A 101 19.58 -17.54 -8.09
N VAL A 102 20.49 -16.73 -8.63
CA VAL A 102 20.31 -15.29 -8.82
C VAL A 102 19.29 -15.02 -9.93
N GLN A 103 19.35 -15.76 -11.04
CA GLN A 103 18.34 -15.67 -12.09
C GLN A 103 16.94 -16.02 -11.60
N THR A 104 16.82 -17.11 -10.82
CA THR A 104 15.56 -17.53 -10.22
C THR A 104 15.01 -16.47 -9.28
N TRP A 105 15.89 -15.85 -8.49
CA TRP A 105 15.52 -14.78 -7.57
C TRP A 105 15.12 -13.49 -8.29
N MET A 106 15.84 -13.09 -9.34
CA MET A 106 15.48 -11.95 -10.19
C MET A 106 14.14 -12.17 -10.91
N ALA A 107 13.89 -13.40 -11.41
CA ALA A 107 12.61 -13.76 -11.99
C ALA A 107 11.47 -13.67 -10.95
N ALA A 108 11.72 -14.09 -9.69
CA ALA A 108 10.77 -13.93 -8.59
C ALA A 108 10.50 -12.45 -8.24
N LEU A 109 11.42 -11.54 -8.57
CA LEU A 109 11.22 -10.09 -8.47
C LEU A 109 10.51 -9.48 -9.69
N GLY A 110 10.12 -10.29 -10.68
CA GLY A 110 9.45 -9.85 -11.90
C GLY A 110 10.42 -9.32 -12.97
N MET A 111 11.73 -9.52 -12.80
CA MET A 111 12.74 -9.10 -13.75
C MET A 111 13.05 -10.26 -14.68
N VAL A 112 12.71 -10.13 -15.96
CA VAL A 112 13.08 -11.10 -17.00
C VAL A 112 14.40 -10.63 -17.60
N VAL A 113 15.50 -11.23 -17.14
CA VAL A 113 16.84 -10.95 -17.67
C VAL A 113 16.98 -11.70 -19.00
N GLN A 114 16.58 -11.07 -20.11
CA GLN A 114 16.83 -11.62 -21.45
C GLN A 114 18.21 -11.21 -21.98
N ASP A 115 18.68 -10.01 -21.62
CA ASP A 115 20.02 -9.54 -21.90
C ASP A 115 20.60 -8.83 -20.66
N HIS A 116 21.82 -9.20 -20.28
CA HIS A 116 22.49 -8.70 -19.09
C HIS A 116 23.12 -7.32 -19.33
N GLU A 117 23.50 -7.02 -20.57
CA GLU A 117 24.07 -5.72 -20.94
C GLU A 117 23.01 -4.62 -20.92
N ASP A 118 21.80 -4.92 -21.42
CA ASP A 118 20.66 -4.00 -21.34
C ASP A 118 20.28 -3.74 -19.88
N LEU A 119 20.32 -4.76 -19.01
CA LEU A 119 19.98 -4.60 -17.60
C LEU A 119 20.98 -3.68 -16.88
N PHE A 120 22.27 -3.84 -17.15
CA PHE A 120 23.31 -2.98 -16.57
C PHE A 120 23.10 -1.52 -16.99
N GLY A 121 22.83 -1.28 -18.27
CA GLY A 121 22.53 0.06 -18.79
C GLY A 121 21.25 0.68 -18.22
N ILE A 122 20.22 -0.13 -17.91
CA ILE A 122 18.98 0.34 -17.30
C ILE A 122 19.16 0.69 -15.82
N LEU A 123 20.10 0.06 -15.11
CA LEU A 123 20.33 0.31 -13.69
C LEU A 123 21.11 1.60 -13.43
N ILE A 124 21.93 2.06 -14.37
CA ILE A 124 22.71 3.29 -14.26
C ILE A 124 21.80 4.52 -14.47
N GLU A 125 21.76 5.44 -13.50
CA GLU A 125 21.10 6.75 -13.66
C GLU A 125 22.11 7.82 -14.10
N GLY A 126 22.44 7.86 -15.39
CA GLY A 126 23.29 8.92 -15.95
C GLY A 126 24.30 8.43 -16.99
N GLU A 127 25.37 9.20 -17.17
CA GLU A 127 26.50 8.77 -18.02
C GLU A 127 27.20 7.56 -17.39
N PRO A 128 27.67 6.59 -18.22
CA PRO A 128 28.39 5.44 -17.72
C PRO A 128 29.63 5.91 -16.96
N SER A 129 29.61 5.76 -15.63
CA SER A 129 30.80 6.01 -14.83
C SER A 129 31.75 4.82 -14.97
N GLU A 130 33.06 5.07 -15.09
CA GLU A 130 34.08 4.01 -15.20
C GLU A 130 34.14 3.08 -13.98
N ARG A 131 33.45 3.42 -12.88
CA ARG A 131 33.52 2.70 -11.60
C ARG A 131 32.45 1.63 -11.42
N GLY A 132 31.44 1.55 -12.29
CA GLY A 132 30.35 0.57 -12.15
C GLY A 132 29.16 1.09 -11.32
N ILE A 133 28.30 0.18 -10.86
CA ILE A 133 27.03 0.51 -10.20
C ILE A 133 27.21 0.55 -8.68
N SER A 134 26.95 1.69 -8.06
CA SER A 134 26.92 1.79 -6.59
C SER A 134 25.72 1.07 -5.98
N TRP A 135 25.78 0.75 -4.69
CA TRP A 135 24.65 0.16 -3.96
C TRP A 135 23.34 0.97 -4.10
N GLU A 136 23.43 2.30 -4.06
CA GLU A 136 22.27 3.19 -4.16
C GLU A 136 21.64 3.12 -5.55
N GLU A 137 22.44 3.14 -6.61
CA GLU A 137 21.99 2.99 -8.00
C GLU A 137 21.40 1.61 -8.25
N PHE A 138 22.04 0.55 -7.74
CA PHE A 138 21.54 -0.82 -7.86
C PHE A 138 20.17 -0.98 -7.19
N LEU A 139 20.04 -0.50 -5.95
CA LEU A 139 18.78 -0.55 -5.20
C LEU A 139 17.69 0.28 -5.89
N HIS A 140 18.02 1.50 -6.33
CA HIS A 140 17.06 2.39 -6.97
C HIS A 140 16.62 1.84 -8.33
N GLY A 141 17.56 1.35 -9.14
CA GLY A 141 17.30 0.72 -10.42
C GLY A 141 16.40 -0.50 -10.30
N ILE A 142 16.67 -1.41 -9.36
CA ILE A 142 15.80 -2.59 -9.14
C ILE A 142 14.43 -2.19 -8.60
N MET A 143 14.34 -1.22 -7.68
CA MET A 143 13.06 -0.72 -7.18
C MET A 143 12.23 -0.05 -8.30
N ARG A 144 12.89 0.66 -9.22
CA ARG A 144 12.29 1.26 -10.41
C ARG A 144 11.75 0.18 -11.35
N MET A 145 12.52 -0.86 -11.62
CA MET A 145 12.10 -1.96 -12.49
C MET A 145 10.98 -2.80 -11.88
N LYS A 146 11.05 -3.13 -10.58
CA LYS A 146 9.96 -3.82 -9.86
C LYS A 146 8.68 -2.98 -9.82
N GLY A 147 8.81 -1.66 -9.77
CA GLY A 147 7.69 -0.71 -9.75
C GLY A 147 7.13 -0.34 -11.12
N SER A 148 7.83 -0.69 -12.20
CA SER A 148 7.44 -0.42 -13.58
C SER A 148 6.55 -1.57 -14.03
N VAL A 149 5.23 -1.47 -13.96
CA VAL A 149 4.43 -0.49 -14.67
C VAL A 149 3.11 -0.33 -13.93
N ARG A 150 2.79 0.88 -13.45
CA ARG A 150 1.39 1.19 -13.11
C ARG A 150 0.62 1.33 -14.44
N GLU A 151 -0.58 0.76 -14.53
CA GLU A 151 -1.43 0.87 -15.73
C GLU A 151 -1.59 2.34 -16.18
N GLN A 152 -1.60 3.27 -15.22
CA GLN A 152 -1.62 4.71 -15.45
C GLN A 152 -0.40 5.24 -16.20
N ASP A 153 0.80 4.73 -15.94
CA ASP A 153 2.04 5.18 -16.57
C ASP A 153 2.06 4.78 -18.06
N VAL A 154 1.51 3.60 -18.40
CA VAL A 154 1.31 3.18 -19.82
C VAL A 154 0.35 4.13 -20.53
N LEU A 155 -0.76 4.46 -19.89
CA LEU A 155 -1.77 5.34 -20.46
C LEU A 155 -1.23 6.75 -20.69
N CYS A 156 -0.43 7.27 -19.76
CA CYS A 156 0.29 8.54 -19.92
C CYS A 156 1.27 8.47 -21.09
N ASN A 157 2.10 7.43 -21.16
CA ASN A 157 3.09 7.27 -22.22
C ASN A 157 2.43 7.16 -23.60
N MET A 158 1.35 6.37 -23.72
CA MET A 158 0.55 6.30 -24.95
C MET A 158 -0.05 7.65 -25.37
N ARG A 159 -0.49 8.47 -24.40
CA ARG A 159 -1.01 9.82 -24.67
C ARG A 159 0.09 10.74 -25.19
N ASP A 160 1.28 10.67 -24.62
CA ASP A 160 2.41 11.49 -25.00
C ASP A 160 2.94 11.11 -26.38
N ILE A 161 3.02 9.81 -26.70
CA ILE A 161 3.31 9.30 -28.05
C ILE A 161 2.29 9.85 -29.07
N ARG A 162 0.98 9.82 -28.75
CA ARG A 162 -0.03 10.39 -29.66
C ARG A 162 0.12 11.90 -29.86
N ARG A 163 0.52 12.65 -28.83
CA ARG A 163 0.79 14.09 -28.93
C ARG A 163 1.99 14.37 -29.83
N ILE A 164 3.07 13.61 -29.67
CA ILE A 164 4.27 13.72 -30.49
C ILE A 164 3.93 13.41 -31.95
N LEU A 165 3.22 12.32 -32.23
CA LEU A 165 2.80 11.95 -33.59
C LEU A 165 1.96 13.05 -34.26
N LYS A 166 1.05 13.68 -33.53
CA LYS A 166 0.28 14.83 -34.05
C LYS A 166 1.17 16.03 -34.39
N HIS A 167 2.16 16.34 -33.57
CA HIS A 167 3.10 17.45 -33.85
C HIS A 167 3.99 17.11 -35.05
N CYS A 168 4.49 15.87 -35.15
CA CYS A 168 5.27 15.42 -36.31
C CYS A 168 4.44 15.45 -37.61
N GLN A 169 3.15 15.12 -37.57
CA GLN A 169 2.26 15.24 -38.72
C GLN A 169 2.02 16.70 -39.12
N ALA A 170 1.85 17.61 -38.15
CA ALA A 170 1.68 19.03 -38.40
C ALA A 170 2.95 19.72 -38.95
N LEU A 171 4.14 19.19 -38.62
CA LEU A 171 5.42 19.67 -39.16
C LEU A 171 5.71 19.12 -40.56
N ARG A 172 4.95 18.12 -41.03
CA ARG A 172 5.12 17.50 -42.35
C ARG A 172 4.25 18.15 -43.43
N SER A 173 3.26 18.95 -43.05
CA SER A 173 2.39 19.75 -43.94
C SER A 173 2.90 21.17 -44.08
#